data_AF-A0A6I7YQN2-F1
#
_entry.id   AF-A0A6I7YQN2-F1
#
_cell.length_a   1.000
_cell.length_b   1.000
_cell.length_c   1.000
_cell.angle_alpha   90.00
_cell.angle_beta   90.00
_cell.angle_gamma   90.00
#
_symmetry.space_group_name_H-M   'P 1'
#
loop_
_entity.id
_entity.type
_entity.pdbx_description
1 polymer ?
#
loop_
_entity_poly.entity_id
_entity_poly.type
_entity_poly.pdbx_seq_one_letter_code
_entity_poly.pdbx_strand_id
1 'polypeptide(L)'
;MSSGLKARILTVVMTVAVALGLVVATGTQEAAAANRDWLRADATGSCEWDGVGWWVQRCDVWSPAMGRNIPVQIQPAKNGGNAGLYLLDGLRATDSTNAWVNDVNAARTYEPHNITLVMPVGGAGSFYADWNGPATYDLVTPTNYQWETFLTSELPGYLERNFGVARNNNSIAGLSMGGTAAITLAAKHPDQFRQVLSFSGYLATTLPGAQTFMRLALLDAGGFNINAMYGSLISPRRFENDPFYQTDRLRNTDVYISAATGIPGAGDAGYLPQHQLSGAVLEMFSRATTRIWEAKARATGLRVTTNYPMQGLHNWAQFGYQLEQSKPQVLNVMNAW
;
A
#
# COMPACT_ATOMS: atom_id res chain seq x y z
N MET A 1 -8.86 92.49 20.26
CA MET A 1 -8.64 92.88 18.86
C MET A 1 -7.15 92.86 18.62
N SER A 2 -6.71 92.12 17.58
CA SER A 2 -5.40 92.10 16.88
C SER A 2 -4.09 92.04 17.70
N SER A 3 -3.01 91.36 17.33
CA SER A 3 -2.62 90.39 16.30
C SER A 3 -1.08 90.36 16.29
N GLY A 4 -0.45 89.20 16.04
CA GLY A 4 0.95 89.12 15.56
C GLY A 4 2.02 89.41 16.62
N LEU A 5 3.20 88.79 16.63
CA LEU A 5 3.97 88.19 15.56
C LEU A 5 4.93 87.14 16.14
N LYS A 6 5.34 86.24 15.25
CA LYS A 6 5.87 84.90 15.44
C LYS A 6 7.31 84.82 15.96
N ALA A 7 7.58 83.65 16.53
CA ALA A 7 8.80 83.21 17.19
C ALA A 7 10.03 83.06 16.28
N ARG A 8 11.18 83.02 16.94
CA ARG A 8 12.56 83.07 16.47
C ARG A 8 13.25 81.68 16.58
N ILE A 9 14.27 81.47 15.73
CA ILE A 9 15.48 80.61 15.91
C ILE A 9 15.25 79.09 15.72
N LEU A 10 16.13 78.27 15.13
CA LEU A 10 17.30 78.32 14.23
C LEU A 10 17.73 76.83 14.08
N THR A 11 18.44 76.47 13.01
CA THR A 11 19.55 75.48 12.95
C THR A 11 19.48 74.52 11.74
N VAL A 12 20.62 74.49 11.06
CA VAL A 12 21.04 73.75 9.84
C VAL A 12 21.53 72.34 10.23
N VAL A 13 21.48 71.35 9.32
CA VAL A 13 22.61 70.46 8.92
C VAL A 13 22.15 69.30 7.99
N MET A 14 22.66 69.38 6.76
CA MET A 14 23.23 68.40 5.81
C MET A 14 22.81 66.90 5.71
N THR A 15 22.48 66.56 4.46
CA THR A 15 22.92 65.41 3.59
C THR A 15 22.65 63.96 4.00
N VAL A 16 22.16 63.14 3.05
CA VAL A 16 22.95 62.22 2.18
C VAL A 16 21.98 61.48 1.22
N ALA A 17 22.44 61.27 -0.01
CA ALA A 17 21.73 60.66 -1.14
C ALA A 17 21.40 59.17 -0.95
N VAL A 18 20.22 58.75 -1.41
CA VAL A 18 19.86 57.33 -1.57
C VAL A 18 19.87 57.01 -3.07
N ALA A 19 20.88 56.24 -3.48
CA ALA A 19 20.92 55.60 -4.80
C ALA A 19 20.09 54.31 -4.76
N LEU A 20 19.06 54.24 -5.60
CA LEU A 20 18.29 53.02 -5.88
C LEU A 20 19.15 52.03 -6.67
N GLY A 21 19.55 50.94 -6.05
CA GLY A 21 19.98 49.72 -6.74
C GLY A 21 18.81 48.73 -6.80
N LEU A 22 18.19 48.58 -7.97
CA LEU A 22 17.32 47.43 -8.24
C LEU A 22 18.19 46.18 -8.38
N VAL A 23 18.13 45.30 -7.40
CA VAL A 23 18.54 43.91 -7.55
C VAL A 23 17.34 43.16 -8.09
N VAL A 24 17.35 42.84 -9.38
CA VAL A 24 16.45 41.83 -9.96
C VAL A 24 17.00 40.48 -9.50
N ALA A 25 16.47 39.99 -8.39
CA ALA A 25 16.70 38.60 -7.99
C ALA A 25 15.98 37.71 -9.01
N THR A 26 16.76 37.13 -9.93
CA THR A 26 16.36 35.93 -10.65
C THR A 26 16.12 34.85 -9.61
N GLY A 27 14.86 34.65 -9.23
CA GLY A 27 14.44 33.58 -8.34
C GLY A 27 14.75 32.24 -9.00
N THR A 28 15.92 31.71 -8.70
CA THR A 28 16.10 30.26 -8.62
C THR A 28 15.03 29.80 -7.62
N GLN A 29 14.06 29.02 -8.08
CA GLN A 29 13.18 28.26 -7.21
C GLN A 29 14.07 27.61 -6.16
N GLU A 30 13.94 28.08 -4.92
CA GLU A 30 14.33 27.29 -3.77
C GLU A 30 13.73 25.92 -4.00
N ALA A 31 14.58 24.89 -4.09
CA ALA A 31 14.14 23.54 -3.82
C ALA A 31 13.33 23.65 -2.54
N ALA A 32 12.01 23.46 -2.66
CA ALA A 32 11.08 23.61 -1.55
C ALA A 32 11.69 22.89 -0.34
N ALA A 33 11.55 23.47 0.86
CA ALA A 33 11.74 22.72 2.12
C ALA A 33 11.31 21.26 1.89
N ALA A 34 12.19 20.29 2.15
CA ALA A 34 12.23 19.02 1.42
C ALA A 34 10.87 18.31 1.50
N ASN A 35 10.38 17.68 0.44
CA ASN A 35 9.00 17.13 0.30
C ASN A 35 8.46 16.36 1.54
N ARG A 36 9.37 15.79 2.33
CA ARG A 36 9.13 14.99 3.52
C ARG A 36 9.21 15.77 4.84
N ASP A 37 9.48 17.07 4.86
CA ASP A 37 9.75 17.83 6.09
C ASP A 37 8.49 18.25 6.85
N TRP A 38 7.29 17.99 6.32
CA TRP A 38 6.03 18.38 6.94
C TRP A 38 4.97 17.26 6.93
N LEU A 39 4.16 17.25 7.97
CA LEU A 39 3.00 16.36 8.11
C LEU A 39 1.87 16.81 7.18
N ARG A 40 1.20 15.86 6.53
CA ARG A 40 0.04 16.14 5.69
C ARG A 40 -1.24 16.28 6.52
N ALA A 41 -2.25 16.94 5.96
CA ALA A 41 -3.56 17.02 6.58
C ALA A 41 -4.29 15.68 6.48
N ASP A 42 -5.12 15.36 7.45
CA ASP A 42 -5.97 14.15 7.45
C ASP A 42 -7.34 14.43 8.09
N ALA A 43 -8.14 13.39 8.35
CA ALA A 43 -9.48 13.54 8.93
C ALA A 43 -9.50 14.01 10.39
N THR A 44 -8.35 13.96 11.08
CA THR A 44 -8.19 14.39 12.49
C THR A 44 -7.52 15.75 12.62
N GLY A 45 -6.99 16.28 11.51
CA GLY A 45 -6.38 17.61 11.39
C GLY A 45 -5.02 17.52 10.71
N SER A 46 -4.18 16.59 11.15
CA SER A 46 -2.89 16.27 10.54
C SER A 46 -2.48 14.84 10.85
N CYS A 47 -1.78 14.22 9.90
CA CYS A 47 -1.04 12.99 10.15
C CYS A 47 -0.04 13.18 11.29
N GLU A 48 0.45 12.06 11.83
CA GLU A 48 1.49 12.02 12.85
C GLU A 48 2.75 11.34 12.31
N TRP A 49 3.91 11.64 12.90
CA TRP A 49 5.13 10.89 12.60
C TRP A 49 5.01 9.48 13.15
N ASP A 50 5.26 8.48 12.30
CA ASP A 50 5.23 7.09 12.72
C ASP A 50 6.50 6.70 13.49
N GLY A 51 6.34 5.90 14.55
CA GLY A 51 7.43 5.47 15.41
C GLY A 51 8.52 4.65 14.70
N VAL A 52 8.23 4.10 13.51
CA VAL A 52 9.23 3.39 12.69
C VAL A 52 10.28 4.31 12.07
N GLY A 53 10.02 5.61 11.99
CA GLY A 53 10.88 6.59 11.32
C GLY A 53 10.80 6.53 9.79
N TRP A 54 11.93 6.75 9.11
CA TRP A 54 12.03 6.74 7.63
C TRP A 54 11.01 7.63 6.93
N TRP A 55 10.65 8.77 7.53
CA TRP A 55 9.67 9.72 6.99
C TRP A 55 8.25 9.15 6.83
N VAL A 56 7.94 8.04 7.49
CA VAL A 56 6.59 7.49 7.50
C VAL A 56 5.69 8.39 8.34
N GLN A 57 4.55 8.75 7.77
CA GLN A 57 3.47 9.46 8.45
C GLN A 57 2.29 8.52 8.61
N ARG A 58 1.68 8.48 9.79
CA ARG A 58 0.41 7.79 10.02
C ARG A 58 -0.72 8.80 9.85
N CYS A 59 -1.59 8.56 8.86
CA CYS A 59 -2.70 9.45 8.53
C CYS A 59 -4.03 8.72 8.71
N ASP A 60 -5.00 9.35 9.36
CA ASP A 60 -6.36 8.84 9.49
C ASP A 60 -7.23 9.33 8.33
N VAL A 61 -7.58 8.40 7.43
CA VAL A 61 -8.37 8.70 6.24
C VAL A 61 -9.82 8.23 6.46
N TRP A 62 -10.76 9.17 6.42
CA TRP A 62 -12.18 8.85 6.56
C TRP A 62 -12.68 7.97 5.40
N SER A 63 -13.28 6.83 5.73
CA SER A 63 -13.98 5.95 4.80
C SER A 63 -15.50 6.08 5.00
N PRO A 64 -16.21 6.79 4.10
CA PRO A 64 -17.67 6.78 4.08
C PRO A 64 -18.27 5.37 4.01
N ALA A 65 -17.70 4.47 3.19
CA ALA A 65 -18.22 3.12 3.00
C ALA A 65 -18.09 2.24 4.25
N MET A 66 -17.06 2.46 5.08
CA MET A 66 -16.88 1.75 6.35
C MET A 66 -17.33 2.54 7.59
N GLY A 67 -17.70 3.81 7.43
CA GLY A 67 -18.19 4.69 8.51
C GLY A 67 -17.15 4.97 9.60
N ARG A 68 -15.86 4.94 9.27
CA ARG A 68 -14.76 5.14 10.23
C ARG A 68 -13.50 5.69 9.57
N ASN A 69 -12.59 6.23 10.38
CA ASN A 69 -11.23 6.52 9.95
C ASN A 69 -10.44 5.21 9.78
N ILE A 70 -9.70 5.14 8.69
CA ILE A 70 -8.77 4.06 8.38
C ILE A 70 -7.36 4.64 8.50
N PRO A 71 -6.53 4.14 9.42
CA PRO A 71 -5.15 4.57 9.50
C PRO A 71 -4.37 4.05 8.30
N VAL A 72 -3.57 4.91 7.70
CA VAL A 72 -2.67 4.58 6.58
C VAL A 72 -1.29 5.10 6.90
N GLN A 73 -0.30 4.21 6.93
CA GLN A 73 1.11 4.59 7.01
C GLN A 73 1.59 4.96 5.60
N ILE A 74 2.11 6.18 5.44
CA ILE A 74 2.49 6.74 4.15
C ILE A 74 3.92 7.26 4.24
N GLN A 75 4.81 6.77 3.38
CA GLN A 75 6.13 7.36 3.18
C GLN A 75 6.06 8.21 1.90
N PRO A 76 6.11 9.55 1.98
CA PRO A 76 6.13 10.37 0.77
C PRO A 76 7.34 10.07 -0.11
N ALA A 77 7.22 10.21 -1.43
CA ALA A 77 8.36 10.16 -2.34
C ALA A 77 9.47 11.16 -1.93
N LYS A 78 10.74 10.82 -2.14
CA LYS A 78 11.88 11.63 -1.66
C LYS A 78 11.87 13.06 -2.20
N ASN A 79 11.74 13.23 -3.51
CA ASN A 79 11.82 14.52 -4.19
C ASN A 79 10.45 14.96 -4.76
N GLY A 80 9.34 14.39 -4.27
CA GLY A 80 8.00 14.57 -4.85
C GLY A 80 7.73 13.57 -5.97
N GLY A 81 6.79 13.86 -6.88
CA GLY A 81 6.39 12.92 -7.93
C GLY A 81 5.07 12.19 -7.61
N ASN A 82 4.58 11.45 -8.59
CA ASN A 82 3.20 10.98 -8.60
C ASN A 82 3.03 9.46 -8.57
N ALA A 83 4.11 8.70 -8.38
CA ALA A 83 4.07 7.25 -8.30
C ALA A 83 3.68 6.77 -6.89
N GLY A 84 2.71 5.86 -6.80
CA GLY A 84 2.32 5.19 -5.56
C GLY A 84 2.66 3.70 -5.57
N LEU A 85 3.06 3.15 -4.41
CA LEU A 85 3.17 1.71 -4.18
C LEU A 85 2.30 1.32 -2.98
N TYR A 86 1.21 0.61 -3.25
CA TYR A 86 0.28 0.11 -2.23
C TYR A 86 0.81 -1.22 -1.71
N LEU A 87 1.00 -1.35 -0.40
CA LEU A 87 1.55 -2.55 0.24
C LEU A 87 0.49 -3.18 1.17
N LEU A 88 -0.15 -4.24 0.67
CA LEU A 88 -1.23 -4.95 1.33
C LEU A 88 -0.70 -6.04 2.26
N ASP A 89 -1.19 -6.02 3.50
CA ASP A 89 -0.80 -6.93 4.57
C ASP A 89 -1.42 -8.34 4.42
N GLY A 90 -0.97 -9.27 5.25
CA GLY A 90 -1.45 -10.64 5.30
C GLY A 90 -2.72 -10.83 6.13
N LEU A 91 -3.07 -12.11 6.33
CA LEU A 91 -4.32 -12.51 6.96
C LEU A 91 -4.48 -11.99 8.40
N ARG A 92 -3.37 -11.79 9.12
CA ARG A 92 -3.33 -11.33 10.52
C ARG A 92 -2.94 -9.85 10.64
N ALA A 93 -3.27 -9.03 9.65
CA ALA A 93 -3.05 -7.59 9.69
C ALA A 93 -3.54 -6.99 11.02
N THR A 94 -2.74 -6.11 11.63
CA THR A 94 -3.07 -5.52 12.94
C THR A 94 -3.69 -4.14 12.78
N ASP A 95 -4.45 -3.70 13.78
CA ASP A 95 -4.99 -2.33 13.79
C ASP A 95 -3.95 -1.28 14.26
N SER A 96 -2.77 -1.72 14.74
CA SER A 96 -1.72 -0.83 15.21
C SER A 96 -0.74 -0.43 14.11
N THR A 97 -0.27 -1.36 13.28
CA THR A 97 0.73 -1.09 12.25
C THR A 97 0.59 -2.05 11.06
N ASN A 98 0.96 -1.58 9.88
CA ASN A 98 1.09 -2.42 8.70
C ASN A 98 2.41 -3.19 8.79
N ALA A 99 2.32 -4.50 8.62
CA ALA A 99 3.44 -5.38 8.87
C ALA A 99 4.59 -5.24 7.85
N TRP A 100 4.36 -4.66 6.68
CA TRP A 100 5.44 -4.29 5.75
C TRP A 100 6.44 -3.32 6.37
N VAL A 101 5.98 -2.45 7.28
CA VAL A 101 6.83 -1.48 7.97
C VAL A 101 7.40 -2.07 9.25
N ASN A 102 6.60 -2.88 9.96
CA ASN A 102 7.00 -3.49 11.23
C ASN A 102 8.01 -4.63 11.07
N ASP A 103 7.75 -5.58 10.16
CA ASP A 103 8.46 -6.87 10.14
C ASP A 103 9.64 -6.88 9.17
N VAL A 104 9.60 -6.07 8.11
CA VAL A 104 10.67 -6.00 7.09
C VAL A 104 11.13 -4.58 6.77
N ASN A 105 10.46 -3.57 7.35
CA ASN A 105 10.75 -2.15 7.16
C ASN A 105 10.88 -1.72 5.69
N ALA A 106 9.79 -1.89 4.94
CA ALA A 106 9.70 -1.48 3.54
C ALA A 106 10.02 0.01 3.33
N ALA A 107 9.70 0.87 4.31
CA ALA A 107 10.04 2.28 4.27
C ALA A 107 11.56 2.50 4.16
N ARG A 108 12.38 1.74 4.89
CA ARG A 108 13.84 1.81 4.75
C ARG A 108 14.30 1.43 3.33
N THR A 109 13.69 0.40 2.74
CA THR A 109 14.03 -0.09 1.39
C THR A 109 13.76 0.95 0.30
N TYR A 110 12.69 1.73 0.42
CA TYR A 110 12.27 2.73 -0.57
C TYR A 110 12.62 4.18 -0.21
N GLU A 111 13.19 4.43 0.97
CA GLU A 111 13.55 5.78 1.43
C GLU A 111 14.34 6.59 0.38
N PRO A 112 15.35 6.03 -0.31
CA PRO A 112 16.15 6.83 -1.24
C PRO A 112 15.42 7.24 -2.51
N HIS A 113 14.24 6.70 -2.77
CA HIS A 113 13.58 6.68 -4.08
C HIS A 113 12.38 7.63 -4.17
N ASN A 114 11.99 7.91 -5.41
CA ASN A 114 10.95 8.86 -5.75
C ASN A 114 9.55 8.24 -5.89
N ILE A 115 9.21 7.33 -4.98
CA ILE A 115 7.92 6.63 -4.91
C ILE A 115 7.27 6.82 -3.54
N THR A 116 5.95 7.03 -3.51
CA THR A 116 5.19 7.13 -2.26
C THR A 116 4.71 5.74 -1.85
N LEU A 117 5.10 5.27 -0.66
CA LEU A 117 4.55 4.02 -0.10
C LEU A 117 3.20 4.29 0.56
N VAL A 118 2.23 3.42 0.32
CA VAL A 118 0.88 3.47 0.88
C VAL A 118 0.58 2.15 1.58
N MET A 119 0.55 2.17 2.91
CA MET A 119 0.49 0.97 3.75
C MET A 119 -0.76 1.06 4.65
N PRO A 120 -1.93 0.62 4.16
CA PRO A 120 -3.17 0.64 4.95
C PRO A 120 -3.04 -0.25 6.18
N VAL A 121 -3.50 0.23 7.34
CA VAL A 121 -3.44 -0.49 8.63
C VAL A 121 -4.79 -1.13 8.93
N GLY A 122 -4.76 -2.34 9.48
CA GLY A 122 -5.94 -3.16 9.77
C GLY A 122 -6.36 -4.02 8.58
N GLY A 123 -7.59 -4.55 8.67
CA GLY A 123 -8.16 -5.39 7.61
C GLY A 123 -7.81 -6.88 7.74
N ALA A 124 -7.59 -7.36 8.96
CA ALA A 124 -7.45 -8.79 9.27
C ALA A 124 -8.55 -9.61 8.57
N GLY A 125 -8.16 -10.69 7.91
CA GLY A 125 -9.10 -11.57 7.21
C GLY A 125 -9.87 -10.95 6.03
N SER A 126 -9.69 -9.67 5.70
CA SER A 126 -10.59 -8.96 4.79
C SER A 126 -10.46 -9.32 3.31
N PHE A 127 -9.31 -9.90 2.90
CA PHE A 127 -8.90 -10.02 1.50
C PHE A 127 -8.94 -8.69 0.73
N TYR A 128 -8.90 -7.57 1.46
CA TYR A 128 -9.10 -6.21 0.93
C TYR A 128 -10.28 -6.10 -0.03
N ALA A 129 -11.37 -6.80 0.30
CA ALA A 129 -12.58 -6.89 -0.52
C ALA A 129 -13.74 -6.09 0.06
N ASP A 130 -14.76 -5.89 -0.77
CA ASP A 130 -16.08 -5.43 -0.34
C ASP A 130 -16.96 -6.65 0.01
N TRP A 131 -17.31 -6.76 1.29
CA TRP A 131 -18.07 -7.89 1.84
C TRP A 131 -19.57 -7.66 1.69
N ASN A 132 -20.32 -8.74 1.44
CA ASN A 132 -21.78 -8.74 1.34
C ASN A 132 -22.47 -8.51 2.70
N GLY A 133 -21.80 -8.79 3.80
CA GLY A 133 -22.35 -8.64 5.14
C GLY A 133 -21.25 -8.53 6.20
N PRO A 134 -21.63 -8.45 7.49
CA PRO A 134 -20.68 -8.34 8.60
C PRO A 134 -19.62 -9.44 8.56
N ALA A 135 -18.35 -9.04 8.72
CA ALA A 135 -17.22 -9.93 8.51
C ALA A 135 -17.08 -11.00 9.60
N THR A 136 -17.61 -10.74 10.79
CA THR A 136 -17.60 -11.64 11.93
C THR A 136 -19.02 -12.10 12.25
N TYR A 137 -19.14 -13.08 13.14
CA TYR A 137 -20.43 -13.52 13.69
C TYR A 137 -20.93 -12.62 14.82
N ASP A 138 -20.24 -11.52 15.12
CA ASP A 138 -20.66 -10.55 16.13
C ASP A 138 -21.82 -9.70 15.60
N LEU A 139 -22.97 -9.81 16.28
CA LEU A 139 -24.19 -9.05 15.98
C LEU A 139 -24.28 -7.73 16.75
N VAL A 140 -23.42 -7.53 17.76
CA VAL A 140 -23.40 -6.33 18.60
C VAL A 140 -22.54 -5.25 17.96
N THR A 141 -21.32 -5.60 17.53
CA THR A 141 -20.40 -4.67 16.86
C THR A 141 -20.01 -5.22 15.50
N PRO A 142 -20.92 -5.19 14.51
CA PRO A 142 -20.68 -5.81 13.21
C PRO A 142 -19.52 -5.13 12.48
N THR A 143 -18.54 -5.91 12.06
CA THR A 143 -17.42 -5.41 11.25
C THR A 143 -17.86 -5.28 9.79
N ASN A 144 -18.06 -4.06 9.30
CA ASN A 144 -18.32 -3.80 7.89
C ASN A 144 -17.00 -3.62 7.12
N TYR A 145 -16.75 -4.48 6.13
CA TYR A 145 -15.57 -4.40 5.26
C TYR A 145 -15.96 -3.94 3.86
N GLN A 146 -15.50 -2.74 3.50
CA GLN A 146 -15.57 -2.16 2.16
C GLN A 146 -14.18 -1.71 1.71
N TRP A 147 -13.21 -2.63 1.78
CA TRP A 147 -11.80 -2.33 1.56
C TRP A 147 -11.46 -2.08 0.10
N GLU A 148 -12.16 -2.73 -0.83
CA GLU A 148 -11.95 -2.45 -2.25
C GLU A 148 -12.43 -1.04 -2.57
N THR A 149 -13.62 -0.66 -2.09
CA THR A 149 -14.13 0.70 -2.21
C THR A 149 -13.16 1.72 -1.60
N PHE A 150 -12.65 1.47 -0.39
CA PHE A 150 -11.69 2.37 0.25
C PHE A 150 -10.41 2.52 -0.58
N LEU A 151 -9.77 1.43 -1.00
CA LEU A 151 -8.48 1.47 -1.70
C LEU A 151 -8.58 2.01 -3.13
N THR A 152 -9.74 1.89 -3.77
CA THR A 152 -9.89 2.18 -5.21
C THR A 152 -10.70 3.42 -5.52
N SER A 153 -11.53 3.88 -4.58
CA SER A 153 -12.41 5.04 -4.78
C SER A 153 -12.18 6.16 -3.76
N GLU A 154 -11.98 5.82 -2.48
CA GLU A 154 -11.91 6.83 -1.41
C GLU A 154 -10.47 7.34 -1.19
N LEU A 155 -9.53 6.42 -0.98
CA LEU A 155 -8.13 6.70 -0.70
C LEU A 155 -7.40 7.42 -1.85
N PRO A 156 -7.62 7.09 -3.15
CA PRO A 156 -6.87 7.74 -4.23
C PRO A 156 -7.05 9.26 -4.27
N GLY A 157 -8.25 9.75 -3.97
CA GLY A 157 -8.50 11.19 -3.91
C GLY A 157 -7.76 11.88 -2.76
N TYR A 158 -7.61 11.21 -1.62
CA TYR A 158 -6.82 11.70 -0.50
C TYR A 158 -5.33 11.76 -0.85
N LEU A 159 -4.79 10.69 -1.45
CA LEU A 159 -3.39 10.59 -1.83
C LEU A 159 -3.00 11.62 -2.91
N GLU A 160 -3.87 11.83 -3.90
CA GLU A 160 -3.68 12.83 -4.94
C GLU A 160 -3.56 14.25 -4.37
N ARG A 161 -4.48 14.63 -3.48
CA ARG A 161 -4.51 15.99 -2.90
C ARG A 161 -3.37 16.27 -1.93
N ASN A 162 -2.97 15.27 -1.13
CA ASN A 162 -2.05 15.49 -0.01
C ASN A 162 -0.62 15.02 -0.29
N PHE A 163 -0.45 14.02 -1.15
CA PHE A 163 0.84 13.39 -1.44
C PHE A 163 1.23 13.47 -2.93
N GLY A 164 0.37 14.03 -3.80
CA GLY A 164 0.65 14.19 -5.23
C GLY A 164 0.60 12.88 -6.03
N VAL A 165 0.16 11.78 -5.43
CA VAL A 165 0.08 10.46 -6.07
C VAL A 165 -1.02 10.48 -7.13
N ALA A 166 -0.68 10.15 -8.38
CA ALA A 166 -1.66 10.10 -9.45
C ALA A 166 -2.56 8.88 -9.28
N ARG A 167 -3.85 9.04 -9.61
CA ARG A 167 -4.83 7.94 -9.53
C ARG A 167 -4.52 6.76 -10.43
N ASN A 168 -3.74 6.96 -11.50
CA ASN A 168 -3.43 5.96 -12.52
C ASN A 168 -1.94 5.60 -12.62
N ASN A 169 -1.09 6.12 -11.73
CA ASN A 169 0.33 5.79 -11.68
C ASN A 169 0.66 5.07 -10.38
N ASN A 170 0.06 3.87 -10.21
CA ASN A 170 0.26 3.07 -9.00
C ASN A 170 0.72 1.64 -9.31
N SER A 171 1.59 1.14 -8.44
CA SER A 171 1.81 -0.29 -8.23
C SER A 171 1.01 -0.75 -7.02
N ILE A 172 0.56 -2.01 -7.03
CA ILE A 172 -0.02 -2.67 -5.86
C ILE A 172 0.70 -3.97 -5.61
N ALA A 173 1.17 -4.16 -4.38
CA ALA A 173 1.83 -5.37 -3.94
C ALA A 173 1.18 -5.90 -2.67
N GLY A 174 1.31 -7.19 -2.43
CA GLY A 174 0.93 -7.78 -1.16
C GLY A 174 1.47 -9.18 -0.99
N LEU A 175 1.35 -9.69 0.23
CA LEU A 175 1.73 -11.06 0.57
C LEU A 175 0.52 -11.91 0.94
N SER A 176 0.55 -13.22 0.70
CA SER A 176 -0.49 -14.15 1.16
C SER A 176 -1.91 -13.68 0.80
N MET A 177 -2.73 -13.32 1.80
CA MET A 177 -4.02 -12.65 1.64
C MET A 177 -3.91 -11.38 0.79
N GLY A 178 -3.02 -10.44 1.13
CA GLY A 178 -2.78 -9.21 0.39
C GLY A 178 -2.24 -9.44 -1.02
N GLY A 179 -1.46 -10.51 -1.26
CA GLY A 179 -0.98 -10.86 -2.61
C GLY A 179 -2.12 -11.36 -3.50
N THR A 180 -3.03 -12.14 -2.92
CA THR A 180 -4.30 -12.54 -3.57
C THR A 180 -5.14 -11.31 -3.91
N ALA A 181 -5.30 -10.40 -2.95
CA ALA A 181 -6.06 -9.18 -3.11
C ALA A 181 -5.46 -8.24 -4.16
N ALA A 182 -4.13 -8.08 -4.18
CA ALA A 182 -3.42 -7.22 -5.13
C ALA A 182 -3.74 -7.63 -6.58
N ILE A 183 -3.70 -8.92 -6.90
CA ILE A 183 -4.06 -9.44 -8.24
C ILE A 183 -5.54 -9.17 -8.55
N THR A 184 -6.44 -9.45 -7.62
CA THR A 184 -7.88 -9.21 -7.82
C THR A 184 -8.17 -7.71 -8.04
N LEU A 185 -7.61 -6.82 -7.22
CA LEU A 185 -7.80 -5.37 -7.32
C LEU A 185 -7.22 -4.82 -8.62
N ALA A 186 -5.99 -5.19 -8.99
CA ALA A 186 -5.40 -4.75 -10.25
C ALA A 186 -6.20 -5.22 -11.47
N ALA A 187 -6.77 -6.42 -11.42
CA ALA A 187 -7.60 -6.95 -12.50
C ALA A 187 -8.99 -6.28 -12.58
N LYS A 188 -9.53 -5.82 -11.46
CA LYS A 188 -10.82 -5.10 -11.41
C LYS A 188 -10.67 -3.61 -11.71
N HIS A 189 -9.51 -3.04 -11.42
CA HIS A 189 -9.19 -1.61 -11.54
C HIS A 189 -7.92 -1.38 -12.36
N PRO A 190 -7.87 -1.84 -13.63
CA PRO A 190 -6.66 -1.78 -14.46
C PRO A 190 -6.21 -0.34 -14.76
N ASP A 191 -7.12 0.63 -14.71
CA ASP A 191 -6.81 2.04 -14.93
C ASP A 191 -6.13 2.70 -13.71
N GLN A 192 -6.21 2.07 -12.54
CA GLN A 192 -5.56 2.54 -11.31
C GLN A 192 -4.16 1.95 -11.13
N PHE A 193 -4.01 0.64 -11.41
CA PHE A 193 -2.81 -0.12 -11.12
C PHE A 193 -2.10 -0.59 -12.41
N ARG A 194 -0.97 0.05 -12.71
CA ARG A 194 -0.14 -0.28 -13.88
C ARG A 194 0.76 -1.49 -13.63
N GLN A 195 1.00 -1.81 -12.35
CA GLN A 195 1.81 -2.95 -11.94
C GLN A 195 1.19 -3.64 -10.73
N VAL A 196 1.28 -4.96 -10.71
CA VAL A 196 0.85 -5.78 -9.58
C VAL A 196 1.90 -6.80 -9.19
N LEU A 197 2.12 -6.95 -7.89
CA LEU A 197 3.05 -7.92 -7.30
C LEU A 197 2.34 -8.79 -6.27
N SER A 198 2.46 -10.10 -6.40
CA SER A 198 1.92 -11.06 -5.43
C SER A 198 3.02 -11.93 -4.86
N PHE A 199 3.29 -11.76 -3.57
CA PHE A 199 4.27 -12.55 -2.82
C PHE A 199 3.58 -13.67 -2.05
N SER A 200 3.75 -14.90 -2.54
CA SER A 200 3.12 -16.10 -1.97
C SER A 200 1.61 -15.97 -1.81
N GLY A 201 0.93 -15.38 -2.79
CA GLY A 201 -0.54 -15.31 -2.83
C GLY A 201 -1.19 -16.68 -3.11
N TYR A 202 -2.50 -16.76 -2.87
CA TYR A 202 -3.34 -17.89 -3.26
C TYR A 202 -4.11 -17.53 -4.52
N LEU A 203 -3.52 -17.74 -5.69
CA LEU A 203 -4.01 -17.16 -6.95
C LEU A 203 -5.08 -18.01 -7.66
N ALA A 204 -5.66 -19.00 -6.99
CA ALA A 204 -6.71 -19.84 -7.52
C ALA A 204 -7.68 -20.27 -6.41
N THR A 205 -8.50 -19.32 -5.95
CA THR A 205 -9.29 -19.42 -4.72
C THR A 205 -10.56 -20.26 -4.84
N THR A 206 -10.93 -20.67 -6.06
CA THR A 206 -12.11 -21.50 -6.33
C THR A 206 -11.80 -22.93 -6.78
N LEU A 207 -10.53 -23.32 -6.80
CA LEU A 207 -10.14 -24.73 -7.00
C LEU A 207 -10.75 -25.63 -5.92
N PRO A 208 -10.96 -26.93 -6.21
CA PRO A 208 -11.43 -27.88 -5.21
C PRO A 208 -10.62 -27.81 -3.91
N GLY A 209 -11.30 -27.65 -2.78
CA GLY A 209 -10.68 -27.51 -1.45
C GLY A 209 -10.24 -26.09 -1.05
N ALA A 210 -10.03 -25.17 -2.01
CA ALA A 210 -9.52 -23.82 -1.70
C ALA A 210 -10.48 -23.02 -0.80
N GLN A 211 -11.79 -23.09 -1.04
CA GLN A 211 -12.79 -22.42 -0.18
C GLN A 211 -12.84 -22.99 1.23
N THR A 212 -12.64 -24.30 1.40
CA THR A 212 -12.56 -24.93 2.73
C THR A 212 -11.32 -24.45 3.47
N PHE A 213 -10.17 -24.40 2.78
CA PHE A 213 -8.93 -23.89 3.34
C PHE A 213 -9.07 -22.41 3.76
N MET A 214 -9.60 -21.56 2.89
CA MET A 214 -9.87 -20.15 3.21
C MET A 214 -10.81 -20.01 4.40
N ARG A 215 -11.85 -20.84 4.51
CA ARG A 215 -12.76 -20.84 5.66
C ARG A 215 -12.01 -21.12 6.96
N LEU A 216 -11.18 -22.15 6.98
CA LEU A 216 -10.39 -22.52 8.18
C LEU A 216 -9.41 -21.41 8.54
N ALA A 217 -8.72 -20.84 7.55
CA ALA A 217 -7.80 -19.73 7.76
C ALA A 217 -8.50 -18.49 8.33
N LEU A 218 -9.67 -18.13 7.79
CA LEU A 218 -10.47 -16.99 8.26
C LEU A 218 -11.02 -17.19 9.68
N LEU A 219 -11.45 -18.40 10.01
CA LEU A 219 -11.87 -18.74 11.37
C LEU A 219 -10.70 -18.63 12.36
N ASP A 220 -9.53 -19.13 11.99
CA ASP A 220 -8.31 -19.08 12.82
C ASP A 220 -7.72 -17.66 12.97
N ALA A 221 -7.88 -16.80 11.97
CA ALA A 221 -7.35 -15.44 12.00
C ALA A 221 -8.11 -14.49 12.94
N GLY A 222 -9.41 -14.72 13.14
CA GLY A 222 -10.26 -13.85 13.95
C GLY A 222 -11.74 -14.21 13.96
N GLY A 223 -12.10 -15.45 13.63
CA GLY A 223 -13.49 -15.89 13.58
C GLY A 223 -14.27 -15.30 12.39
N PHE A 224 -13.61 -15.00 11.28
CA PHE A 224 -14.24 -14.37 10.13
C PHE A 224 -15.14 -15.34 9.34
N ASN A 225 -16.26 -14.82 8.84
CA ASN A 225 -17.25 -15.57 8.10
C ASN A 225 -17.04 -15.44 6.59
N ILE A 226 -16.38 -16.44 5.97
CA ILE A 226 -16.15 -16.45 4.51
C ILE A 226 -17.44 -16.28 3.68
N ASN A 227 -18.59 -16.74 4.18
CA ASN A 227 -19.85 -16.61 3.45
C ASN A 227 -20.35 -15.16 3.42
N ALA A 228 -19.93 -14.33 4.38
CA ALA A 228 -20.23 -12.90 4.39
C ALA A 228 -19.37 -12.11 3.39
N MET A 229 -18.23 -12.65 2.94
CA MET A 229 -17.39 -11.99 1.94
C MET A 229 -18.03 -12.01 0.55
N TYR A 230 -18.14 -13.19 -0.07
CA TYR A 230 -18.67 -13.34 -1.44
C TYR A 230 -19.94 -14.19 -1.54
N GLY A 231 -20.61 -14.48 -0.42
CA GLY A 231 -21.77 -15.37 -0.38
C GLY A 231 -21.38 -16.83 -0.17
N SER A 232 -22.35 -17.74 -0.33
CA SER A 232 -22.15 -19.17 -0.09
C SER A 232 -21.25 -19.84 -1.15
N LEU A 233 -20.94 -21.12 -0.97
CA LEU A 233 -20.10 -21.92 -1.89
C LEU A 233 -20.67 -22.03 -3.33
N ILE A 234 -21.94 -21.71 -3.53
CA ILE A 234 -22.58 -21.69 -4.87
C ILE A 234 -22.68 -20.28 -5.46
N SER A 235 -22.28 -19.24 -4.72
CA SER A 235 -22.33 -17.85 -5.19
C SER A 235 -21.39 -17.64 -6.37
N PRO A 236 -21.84 -17.03 -7.49
CA PRO A 236 -20.96 -16.72 -8.62
C PRO A 236 -19.89 -15.67 -8.25
N ARG A 237 -20.15 -14.81 -7.25
CA ARG A 237 -19.23 -13.76 -6.82
C ARG A 237 -17.86 -14.29 -6.39
N ARG A 238 -17.77 -15.54 -5.93
CA ARG A 238 -16.46 -16.14 -5.60
C ARG A 238 -15.55 -16.30 -6.82
N PHE A 239 -16.12 -16.57 -7.99
CA PHE A 239 -15.37 -16.65 -9.25
C PHE A 239 -15.05 -15.25 -9.80
N GLU A 240 -15.98 -14.31 -9.64
CA GLU A 240 -15.76 -12.90 -10.02
C GLU A 240 -14.61 -12.25 -9.23
N ASN A 241 -14.25 -12.79 -8.07
CA ASN A 241 -13.15 -12.26 -7.24
C ASN A 241 -11.99 -13.26 -7.09
N ASP A 242 -11.95 -14.31 -7.90
CA ASP A 242 -10.83 -15.24 -7.97
C ASP A 242 -9.76 -14.71 -8.96
N PRO A 243 -8.51 -14.47 -8.51
CA PRO A 243 -7.41 -14.10 -9.40
C PRO A 243 -7.29 -14.98 -10.64
N PHE A 244 -7.59 -16.27 -10.53
CA PHE A 244 -7.54 -17.21 -11.64
C PHE A 244 -8.53 -16.88 -12.74
N TYR A 245 -9.74 -16.43 -12.41
CA TYR A 245 -10.74 -16.07 -13.42
C TYR A 245 -10.58 -14.65 -13.93
N GLN A 246 -9.87 -13.79 -13.18
CA GLN A 246 -9.62 -12.40 -13.55
C GLN A 246 -8.34 -12.18 -14.38
N THR A 247 -7.53 -13.22 -14.61
CA THR A 247 -6.24 -13.14 -15.34
C THR A 247 -6.30 -12.35 -16.65
N ASP A 248 -7.36 -12.52 -17.45
CA ASP A 248 -7.47 -11.86 -18.76
C ASP A 248 -7.59 -10.34 -18.69
N ARG A 249 -7.96 -9.79 -17.52
CA ARG A 249 -8.08 -8.34 -17.31
C ARG A 249 -6.75 -7.65 -17.06
N LEU A 250 -5.66 -8.40 -16.88
CA LEU A 250 -4.33 -7.87 -16.57
C LEU A 250 -3.45 -7.64 -17.81
N ARG A 251 -4.00 -7.73 -19.04
CA ARG A 251 -3.20 -7.71 -20.29
C ARG A 251 -2.26 -6.52 -20.44
N ASN A 252 -2.60 -5.37 -19.86
CA ASN A 252 -1.81 -4.14 -19.91
C ASN A 252 -1.14 -3.79 -18.56
N THR A 253 -1.10 -4.74 -17.63
CA THR A 253 -0.53 -4.58 -16.29
C THR A 253 0.80 -5.33 -16.23
N ASP A 254 1.85 -4.71 -15.70
CA ASP A 254 3.09 -5.42 -15.38
C ASP A 254 2.86 -6.34 -14.18
N VAL A 255 3.15 -7.64 -14.32
CA VAL A 255 2.84 -8.64 -13.29
C VAL A 255 4.11 -9.28 -12.76
N TYR A 256 4.27 -9.27 -11.44
CA TYR A 256 5.26 -10.07 -10.71
C TYR A 256 4.55 -11.06 -9.77
N ILE A 257 4.92 -12.33 -9.84
CA ILE A 257 4.46 -13.33 -8.88
C ILE A 257 5.64 -14.10 -8.30
N SER A 258 5.55 -14.46 -7.02
CA SER A 258 6.56 -15.29 -6.39
C SER A 258 5.97 -16.29 -5.41
N ALA A 259 6.63 -17.45 -5.28
CA ALA A 259 6.39 -18.41 -4.21
C ALA A 259 7.62 -19.33 -4.07
N ALA A 260 8.15 -19.52 -2.87
CA ALA A 260 9.22 -20.47 -2.61
C ALA A 260 8.71 -21.92 -2.67
N THR A 261 9.59 -22.89 -2.37
CA THR A 261 9.25 -24.33 -2.36
C THR A 261 8.57 -24.79 -1.07
N GLY A 262 8.67 -24.02 0.01
CA GLY A 262 8.35 -24.48 1.36
C GLY A 262 9.48 -25.30 2.00
N ILE A 263 10.64 -25.41 1.37
CA ILE A 263 11.84 -26.01 1.99
C ILE A 263 12.53 -24.93 2.83
N PRO A 264 12.74 -25.14 4.14
CA PRO A 264 13.45 -24.18 4.98
C PRO A 264 14.85 -23.89 4.45
N GLY A 265 15.28 -22.64 4.53
CA GLY A 265 16.64 -22.21 4.25
C GLY A 265 17.32 -21.50 5.41
N ALA A 266 18.48 -20.92 5.16
CA ALA A 266 19.26 -20.24 6.19
C ALA A 266 18.48 -19.07 6.85
N GLY A 267 17.62 -18.39 6.08
CA GLY A 267 16.75 -17.32 6.60
C GLY A 267 15.68 -17.80 7.57
N ASP A 268 15.43 -19.11 7.67
CA ASP A 268 14.37 -19.70 8.49
C ASP A 268 14.90 -20.26 9.83
N ALA A 269 16.22 -20.24 10.04
CA ALA A 269 16.87 -20.86 11.21
C ALA A 269 16.40 -20.29 12.56
N GLY A 270 15.90 -19.04 12.57
CA GLY A 270 15.36 -18.38 13.76
C GLY A 270 13.93 -18.80 14.14
N TYR A 271 13.21 -19.51 13.27
CA TYR A 271 11.84 -19.95 13.55
C TYR A 271 11.81 -21.29 14.29
N LEU A 272 10.88 -21.43 15.23
CA LEU A 272 10.64 -22.68 15.92
C LEU A 272 10.19 -23.79 14.93
N PRO A 273 10.52 -25.07 15.16
CA PRO A 273 10.21 -26.16 14.23
C PRO A 273 8.74 -26.24 13.81
N GLN A 274 7.80 -26.01 14.73
CA GLN A 274 6.37 -26.00 14.44
C GLN A 274 5.97 -24.87 13.48
N HIS A 275 6.61 -23.70 13.61
CA HIS A 275 6.36 -22.57 12.72
C HIS A 275 7.00 -22.78 11.35
N GLN A 276 8.15 -23.46 11.31
CA GLN A 276 8.76 -23.87 10.05
C GLN A 276 7.85 -24.85 9.30
N LEU A 277 7.31 -25.86 9.99
CA LEU A 277 6.37 -26.81 9.39
C LEU A 277 5.10 -26.14 8.88
N SER A 278 4.48 -25.27 9.68
CA SER A 278 3.29 -24.52 9.23
C SER A 278 3.62 -23.64 8.02
N GLY A 279 4.75 -22.93 8.07
CA GLY A 279 5.20 -22.06 6.97
C GLY A 279 5.49 -22.86 5.69
N ALA A 280 6.05 -24.06 5.80
CA ALA A 280 6.30 -24.95 4.67
C ALA A 280 5.01 -25.36 3.97
N VAL A 281 4.01 -25.82 4.75
CA VAL A 281 2.72 -26.27 4.20
C VAL A 281 1.99 -25.13 3.49
N LEU A 282 1.95 -23.94 4.10
CA LEU A 282 1.32 -22.76 3.51
C LEU A 282 2.04 -22.36 2.22
N GLU A 283 3.37 -22.37 2.19
CA GLU A 283 4.15 -21.98 1.02
C GLU A 283 4.01 -22.98 -0.12
N MET A 284 3.98 -24.28 0.17
CA MET A 284 3.72 -25.31 -0.83
C MET A 284 2.36 -25.11 -1.50
N PHE A 285 1.32 -24.80 -0.72
CA PHE A 285 -0.02 -24.53 -1.25
C PHE A 285 -0.05 -23.24 -2.07
N SER A 286 0.56 -22.17 -1.58
CA SER A 286 0.72 -20.92 -2.34
C SER A 286 1.44 -21.17 -3.67
N ARG A 287 2.56 -21.89 -3.66
CA ARG A 287 3.31 -22.21 -4.88
C ARG A 287 2.46 -22.99 -5.87
N ALA A 288 1.72 -23.99 -5.42
CA ALA A 288 0.86 -24.79 -6.29
C ALA A 288 -0.17 -23.91 -7.02
N THR A 289 -0.91 -23.07 -6.29
CA THR A 289 -1.91 -22.17 -6.88
C THR A 289 -1.27 -21.10 -7.78
N THR A 290 -0.13 -20.55 -7.38
CA THR A 290 0.62 -19.55 -8.16
C THR A 290 1.12 -20.13 -9.48
N ARG A 291 1.59 -21.40 -9.50
CA ARG A 291 2.01 -22.09 -10.73
C ARG A 291 0.84 -22.41 -11.66
N ILE A 292 -0.31 -22.80 -11.12
CA ILE A 292 -1.53 -23.01 -11.90
C ILE A 292 -1.98 -21.69 -12.55
N TRP A 293 -1.96 -20.59 -11.79
CA TRP A 293 -2.26 -19.25 -12.30
C TRP A 293 -1.27 -18.81 -13.38
N GLU A 294 0.04 -19.01 -13.15
CA GLU A 294 1.10 -18.72 -14.13
C GLU A 294 0.85 -19.45 -15.46
N ALA A 295 0.52 -20.74 -15.39
CA ALA A 295 0.25 -21.54 -16.59
C ALA A 295 -0.91 -20.96 -17.40
N LYS A 296 -2.02 -20.58 -16.74
CA LYS A 296 -3.14 -19.90 -17.41
C LYS A 296 -2.71 -18.55 -17.99
N ALA A 297 -2.04 -17.71 -17.20
CA ALA A 297 -1.60 -16.39 -17.61
C ALA A 297 -0.72 -16.44 -18.87
N ARG A 298 0.27 -17.34 -18.91
CA ARG A 298 1.11 -17.52 -20.09
C ARG A 298 0.32 -18.06 -21.29
N ALA A 299 -0.60 -19.00 -21.06
CA ALA A 299 -1.45 -19.55 -22.12
C ALA A 299 -2.39 -18.51 -22.74
N THR A 300 -2.80 -17.48 -22.00
CA THR A 300 -3.63 -16.38 -22.51
C THR A 300 -2.82 -15.18 -23.03
N GLY A 301 -1.48 -15.28 -23.05
CA GLY A 301 -0.56 -14.29 -23.60
C GLY A 301 -0.12 -13.19 -22.62
N LEU A 302 -0.39 -13.34 -21.32
CA LEU A 302 0.05 -12.39 -20.30
C LEU A 302 1.56 -12.55 -20.05
N ARG A 303 2.28 -11.43 -20.03
CA ARG A 303 3.70 -11.39 -19.66
C ARG A 303 3.80 -11.32 -18.14
N VAL A 304 4.39 -12.34 -17.54
CA VAL A 304 4.52 -12.47 -16.09
C VAL A 304 5.99 -12.68 -15.74
N THR A 305 6.50 -11.80 -14.87
CA THR A 305 7.78 -11.98 -14.19
C THR A 305 7.57 -12.89 -12.99
N THR A 306 8.45 -13.88 -12.84
CA THR A 306 8.31 -14.89 -11.79
C THR A 306 9.57 -15.07 -11.00
N ASN A 307 9.42 -15.22 -9.68
CA ASN A 307 10.52 -15.60 -8.80
C ASN A 307 10.10 -16.79 -7.94
N TYR A 308 10.75 -17.93 -8.13
CA TYR A 308 10.42 -19.16 -7.41
C TYR A 308 11.66 -19.70 -6.66
N PRO A 309 12.03 -19.12 -5.50
CA PRO A 309 13.20 -19.55 -4.76
C PRO A 309 13.16 -21.03 -4.43
N MET A 310 14.34 -21.66 -4.42
CA MET A 310 14.49 -23.07 -4.09
C MET A 310 14.32 -23.36 -2.60
N GLN A 311 14.53 -22.35 -1.76
CA GLN A 311 14.33 -22.37 -0.31
C GLN A 311 13.53 -21.14 0.09
N GLY A 312 12.75 -21.26 1.17
CA GLY A 312 11.92 -20.20 1.73
C GLY A 312 10.58 -20.75 2.21
N LEU A 313 10.09 -20.18 3.31
CA LEU A 313 8.82 -20.54 3.95
C LEU A 313 7.81 -19.39 3.85
N HIS A 314 6.57 -19.65 4.21
CA HIS A 314 5.51 -18.64 4.24
C HIS A 314 5.65 -17.71 5.46
N ASN A 315 6.65 -16.83 5.43
CA ASN A 315 7.01 -15.94 6.54
C ASN A 315 7.64 -14.62 6.04
N TRP A 316 7.88 -13.72 6.99
CA TRP A 316 8.44 -12.40 6.72
C TRP A 316 9.88 -12.41 6.18
N ALA A 317 10.68 -13.43 6.47
CA ALA A 317 12.00 -13.55 5.85
C ALA A 317 11.87 -13.72 4.32
N GLN A 318 10.95 -14.57 3.87
CA GLN A 318 10.65 -14.74 2.45
C GLN A 318 9.99 -13.50 1.84
N PHE A 319 9.04 -12.87 2.53
CA PHE A 319 8.34 -11.68 2.00
C PHE A 319 9.27 -10.48 1.87
N GLY A 320 10.14 -10.25 2.86
CA GLY A 320 11.17 -9.22 2.82
C GLY A 320 12.21 -9.47 1.72
N TYR A 321 12.60 -10.73 1.50
CA TYR A 321 13.44 -11.10 0.37
C TYR A 321 12.78 -10.71 -0.97
N GLN A 322 11.49 -11.00 -1.16
CA GLN A 322 10.77 -10.64 -2.38
C GLN A 322 10.58 -9.14 -2.57
N LEU A 323 10.42 -8.38 -1.49
CA LEU A 323 10.39 -6.92 -1.53
C LEU A 323 11.68 -6.36 -2.14
N GLU A 324 12.84 -6.85 -1.71
CA GLU A 324 14.13 -6.43 -2.24
C GLU A 324 14.37 -6.91 -3.69
N GLN A 325 13.99 -8.15 -4.00
CA GLN A 325 14.16 -8.69 -5.36
C GLN A 325 13.30 -7.96 -6.40
N SER A 326 12.09 -7.57 -6.04
CA SER A 326 11.16 -6.90 -6.95
C SER A 326 11.39 -5.40 -7.08
N LYS A 327 12.07 -4.76 -6.12
CA LYS A 327 12.31 -3.30 -6.09
C LYS A 327 12.81 -2.72 -7.42
N PRO A 328 13.84 -3.26 -8.11
CA PRO A 328 14.29 -2.69 -9.37
C PRO A 328 13.18 -2.67 -10.44
N GLN A 329 12.34 -3.71 -10.50
CA GLN A 329 11.21 -3.76 -11.44
C GLN A 329 10.14 -2.72 -11.08
N VAL A 330 9.84 -2.56 -9.79
CA VAL A 330 8.92 -1.51 -9.31
C VAL A 330 9.41 -0.13 -9.73
N LEU A 331 10.65 0.22 -9.40
CA LEU A 331 11.21 1.54 -9.69
C LEU A 331 11.32 1.82 -11.20
N ASN A 332 11.61 0.79 -12.01
CA ASN A 332 11.64 0.91 -13.47
C ASN A 332 10.26 1.16 -14.08
N VAL A 333 9.24 0.38 -13.68
CA VAL A 333 7.88 0.52 -14.22
C VAL A 333 7.26 1.85 -13.80
N MET A 334 7.56 2.29 -12.58
CA MET A 334 7.05 3.53 -12.01
C MET A 334 7.89 4.76 -12.37
N ASN A 335 9.05 4.58 -13.00
CA ASN A 335 10.04 5.63 -13.27
C ASN A 335 10.33 6.49 -12.03
N ALA A 336 10.67 5.81 -10.93
CA ALA A 336 10.65 6.39 -9.58
C ALA A 336 11.97 6.21 -8.81
N TRP A 337 13.10 6.16 -9.52
CA TRP A 337 14.44 6.01 -8.92
C TRP A 337 14.83 7.15 -7.99
#